data_AF-A0A7K8Y771-F1
#
_entry.id   AF-A0A7K8Y771-F1
#
_cell.length_a   1.000
_cell.length_b   1.000
_cell.length_c   1.000
_cell.angle_alpha   90.00
_cell.angle_beta   90.00
_cell.angle_gamma   90.00
#
_symmetry.space_group_name_H-M   'P 1'
#
loop_
_entity.id
_entity.type
_entity.pdbx_description
1 polymer ?
#
loop_
_entity_poly.entity_id
_entity_poly.type
_entity_poly.pdbx_seq_one_letter_code
_entity_poly.pdbx_strand_id
1 'polypeptide(L)'
;RYVFAKNLFEVGHLQPLEWAIYQDWHDFLLCHLGPGTALHGFLYLRARPQTCLARLRRRARREEGGIRLEYLEQLHAQHEQWLVDKTTQTHPGAAQPVLVLDVDQDFEQDVAVQGMLMAQV
;
A
#
# COMPACT_ATOMS: atom_id res chain seq x y z
N ARG A 1 -6.60 -4.27 4.22
CA ARG A 1 -6.83 -3.75 5.59
C ARG A 1 -5.78 -2.73 6.04
N TYR A 2 -4.49 -3.10 6.09
CA TYR A 2 -3.46 -2.36 6.83
C TYR A 2 -3.02 -0.99 6.30
N VAL A 3 -3.43 -0.62 5.08
CA VAL A 3 -3.14 0.69 4.50
C VAL A 3 -4.42 1.54 4.48
N PHE A 4 -5.31 1.28 3.51
CA PHE A 4 -6.46 2.16 3.25
C PHE A 4 -7.49 2.18 4.39
N ALA A 5 -7.95 1.00 4.84
CA ALA A 5 -9.00 0.94 5.86
C ALA A 5 -8.50 1.42 7.24
N LYS A 6 -7.25 1.06 7.60
CA LYS A 6 -6.57 1.62 8.76
C LYS A 6 -6.48 3.16 8.67
N ASN A 7 -6.03 3.68 7.53
CA ASN A 7 -5.95 5.13 7.33
C ASN A 7 -7.31 5.82 7.47
N LEU A 8 -8.36 5.28 6.83
CA LEU A 8 -9.72 5.81 6.92
C LEU A 8 -10.24 5.85 8.37
N PHE A 9 -9.92 4.85 9.17
CA PHE A 9 -10.23 4.85 10.60
C PHE A 9 -9.43 5.92 11.36
N GLU A 10 -8.12 5.99 11.15
CA GLU A 10 -7.24 6.95 11.84
C GLU A 10 -7.58 8.41 11.54
N VAL A 11 -8.03 8.72 10.33
CA VAL A 11 -8.47 10.08 9.97
C VAL A 11 -9.95 10.36 10.30
N GLY A 12 -10.65 9.41 10.95
CA GLY A 12 -12.02 9.59 11.42
C GLY A 12 -13.11 9.42 10.36
N HIS A 13 -12.79 8.86 9.19
CA HIS A 13 -13.78 8.52 8.16
C HIS A 13 -14.51 7.19 8.41
N LEU A 14 -13.98 6.34 9.27
CA LEU A 14 -14.69 5.17 9.80
C LEU A 14 -14.95 5.35 11.30
N GLN A 15 -16.18 5.13 11.71
CA GLN A 15 -16.56 5.10 13.12
C GLN A 15 -16.01 3.83 13.79
N PRO A 16 -15.85 3.82 15.12
CA PRO A 16 -15.36 2.64 15.85
C PRO A 16 -16.16 1.36 15.57
N LEU A 17 -17.49 1.48 15.43
CA LEU A 17 -18.35 0.35 15.08
C LEU A 17 -18.11 -0.16 13.65
N GLU A 18 -18.00 0.75 12.67
CA GLU A 18 -17.72 0.40 11.27
C GLU A 18 -16.35 -0.26 11.14
N TRP A 19 -15.36 0.25 11.86
CA TRP A 19 -14.03 -0.33 11.92
C TRP A 19 -14.05 -1.72 12.58
N ALA A 20 -14.77 -1.91 13.68
CA ALA A 20 -14.92 -3.22 14.31
C ALA A 20 -15.55 -4.23 13.35
N ILE A 21 -16.67 -3.88 12.71
CA ILE A 21 -17.35 -4.74 11.72
C ILE A 21 -16.41 -5.07 10.55
N TYR A 22 -15.69 -4.08 10.01
CA TYR A 22 -14.74 -4.29 8.92
C TYR A 22 -13.63 -5.29 9.31
N GLN A 23 -13.09 -5.17 10.52
CA GLN A 23 -12.05 -6.06 11.03
C GLN A 23 -12.59 -7.50 11.19
N ASP A 24 -13.75 -7.67 11.81
CA ASP A 24 -14.38 -8.98 11.98
C ASP A 24 -14.61 -9.69 10.64
N TRP A 25 -15.16 -8.97 9.66
CA TRP A 25 -15.40 -9.51 8.32
C TRP A 25 -14.10 -9.90 7.61
N HIS A 26 -13.10 -9.04 7.68
CA HIS A 26 -11.79 -9.31 7.09
C HIS A 26 -11.14 -10.56 7.70
N ASP A 27 -11.31 -10.77 9.01
CA ASP A 27 -10.67 -11.86 9.74
C ASP A 27 -11.39 -13.18 9.53
N PHE A 28 -12.72 -13.13 9.52
CA PHE A 28 -13.55 -14.23 9.08
C PHE A 28 -13.12 -14.72 7.68
N LEU A 29 -13.01 -13.81 6.70
CA LEU A 29 -12.64 -14.19 5.33
C LEU A 29 -11.22 -14.77 5.25
N LEU A 30 -10.24 -14.19 5.95
CA LEU A 30 -8.88 -14.74 5.96
C LEU A 30 -8.80 -16.10 6.65
N CYS A 31 -9.57 -16.36 7.71
CA CYS A 31 -9.59 -17.68 8.33
C CYS A 31 -10.12 -18.76 7.36
N HIS A 32 -11.10 -18.44 6.53
CA HIS A 32 -11.72 -19.40 5.61
C HIS A 32 -11.00 -19.52 4.26
N LEU A 33 -10.46 -18.41 3.74
CA LEU A 33 -9.86 -18.33 2.40
C LEU A 33 -8.33 -18.21 2.41
N GLY A 34 -7.74 -17.88 3.57
CA GLY A 34 -6.31 -17.65 3.75
C GLY A 34 -5.42 -18.85 3.39
N PRO A 35 -5.76 -20.11 3.76
CA PRO A 35 -4.94 -21.26 3.41
C PRO A 35 -4.72 -21.45 1.90
N GLY A 36 -5.68 -21.01 1.07
CA GLY A 36 -5.58 -21.06 -0.39
C GLY A 36 -4.97 -19.82 -1.04
N THR A 37 -4.69 -18.77 -0.26
CA THR A 37 -4.24 -17.45 -0.75
C THR A 37 -2.94 -16.99 -0.11
N ALA A 38 -2.13 -17.93 0.39
CA ALA A 38 -0.83 -17.63 0.99
C ALA A 38 0.08 -16.88 0.01
N LEU A 39 0.51 -15.69 0.41
CA LEU A 39 1.49 -14.90 -0.31
C LEU A 39 2.90 -15.38 0.04
N HIS A 40 3.80 -15.40 -0.94
CA HIS A 40 5.21 -15.75 -0.75
C HIS A 40 6.10 -14.54 -0.52
N GLY A 41 5.59 -13.32 -0.75
CA GLY A 41 6.36 -12.09 -0.69
C GLY A 41 5.57 -10.90 -1.21
N PHE A 42 6.12 -9.71 -0.99
CA PHE A 42 5.62 -8.44 -1.51
C PHE A 42 6.66 -7.75 -2.39
N LEU A 43 6.21 -7.18 -3.50
CA LEU A 43 6.97 -6.20 -4.26
C LEU A 43 6.47 -4.80 -3.88
N TYR A 44 7.27 -4.02 -3.17
CA TYR A 44 6.92 -2.67 -2.77
C TYR A 44 7.52 -1.64 -3.71
N LEU A 45 6.68 -1.08 -4.59
CA LEU A 45 7.04 0.03 -5.48
C LEU A 45 7.01 1.34 -4.69
N ARG A 46 8.17 1.79 -4.22
CA ARG A 46 8.32 2.95 -3.34
C ARG A 46 8.59 4.20 -4.18
N ALA A 47 7.76 5.22 -3.99
CA ALA A 47 7.94 6.55 -4.56
C ALA A 47 7.45 7.61 -3.57
N ARG A 48 7.97 8.84 -3.69
CA ARG A 48 7.58 9.95 -2.82
C ARG A 48 6.13 10.38 -3.09
N PRO A 49 5.39 10.87 -2.07
CA PRO A 49 4.03 11.37 -2.23
C PRO A 49 3.88 12.43 -3.33
N GLN A 50 4.87 13.31 -3.50
CA GLN A 50 4.88 14.35 -4.55
C GLN A 50 4.96 13.74 -5.95
N THR A 51 5.81 12.72 -6.13
CA THR A 51 5.92 11.95 -7.37
C THR A 51 4.60 11.24 -7.68
N CYS A 52 4.00 10.59 -6.68
CA CYS A 52 2.69 9.95 -6.81
C CYS A 52 1.59 10.95 -7.19
N LEU A 53 1.58 12.15 -6.60
CA LEU A 53 0.61 13.20 -6.93
C LEU A 53 0.78 13.69 -8.37
N ALA A 54 2.02 13.89 -8.82
CA ALA A 54 2.31 14.30 -10.19
C ALA A 54 1.83 13.24 -11.20
N ARG A 55 2.08 11.94 -10.92
CA ARG A 55 1.63 10.82 -11.75
C ARG A 55 0.10 10.69 -11.76
N LEU A 56 -0.55 10.89 -10.62
CA LEU A 56 -2.01 10.88 -10.49
C LEU A 56 -2.64 12.00 -11.35
N ARG A 57 -2.09 13.21 -11.26
CA ARG A 57 -2.52 14.35 -12.09
C ARG A 57 -2.30 14.10 -13.58
N ARG A 58 -1.16 13.52 -13.97
CA ARG A 58 -0.88 13.12 -15.37
C ARG A 58 -1.91 12.12 -15.90
N ARG A 59 -2.34 11.17 -15.06
CA ARG A 59 -3.33 10.14 -15.43
C ARG A 59 -4.75 10.69 -15.57
N ALA A 60 -5.07 11.81 -14.89
CA ALA A 60 -6.31 12.55 -15.02
C ALA A 60 -7.61 11.73 -14.82
N ARG A 61 -7.62 10.81 -13.85
CA ARG A 61 -8.87 10.11 -13.47
C ARG A 61 -9.79 11.06 -12.72
N ARG A 62 -11.07 11.08 -13.12
CA ARG A 62 -12.05 12.03 -12.60
C ARG A 62 -12.28 11.86 -11.10
N GLU A 63 -12.30 10.63 -10.62
CA GLU A 63 -12.53 10.25 -9.23
C GLU A 63 -11.37 10.67 -8.31
N GLU A 64 -10.18 10.86 -8.89
CA GLU A 64 -8.95 11.18 -8.17
C GLU A 64 -8.65 12.69 -8.16
N GLY A 65 -9.45 13.51 -8.86
CA GLY A 65 -9.21 14.95 -9.01
C GLY A 65 -9.21 15.75 -7.70
N GLY A 66 -9.85 15.24 -6.65
CA GLY A 66 -9.87 15.85 -5.31
C GLY A 66 -8.76 15.39 -4.37
N ILE A 67 -7.88 14.48 -4.80
CA ILE A 67 -6.83 13.92 -3.93
C ILE A 67 -5.76 15.00 -3.66
N ARG A 68 -5.51 15.24 -2.38
CA ARG A 68 -4.50 16.19 -1.90
C ARG A 68 -3.21 15.47 -1.50
N LEU A 69 -2.12 16.22 -1.39
CA LEU A 69 -0.80 15.68 -1.05
C LEU A 69 -0.80 15.01 0.33
N GLU A 70 -1.48 15.62 1.31
CA GLU A 70 -1.50 15.16 2.70
C GLU A 70 -2.09 13.75 2.80
N TYR A 71 -3.08 13.43 1.96
CA TYR A 71 -3.64 12.07 1.90
C TYR A 71 -2.61 11.06 1.37
N LEU A 72 -1.81 11.43 0.37
CA LEU A 72 -0.76 10.57 -0.15
C LEU A 72 0.40 10.39 0.84
N GLU A 73 0.72 11.43 1.62
CA GLU A 73 1.70 11.35 2.72
C GLU A 73 1.24 10.38 3.81
N GLN A 74 -0.04 10.44 4.19
CA GLN A 74 -0.64 9.48 5.11
C GLN A 74 -0.53 8.05 4.58
N LEU A 75 -0.98 7.81 3.34
CA LEU A 75 -0.89 6.48 2.74
C LEU A 75 0.56 5.99 2.63
N HIS A 76 1.50 6.86 2.28
CA HIS A 76 2.92 6.53 2.24
C HIS A 76 3.42 6.07 3.61
N ALA A 77 3.11 6.81 4.68
CA ALA A 77 3.46 6.42 6.04
C ALA A 77 2.89 5.04 6.44
N GLN A 78 1.65 4.71 6.04
CA GLN A 78 1.08 3.37 6.29
C GLN A 78 1.88 2.26 5.59
N HIS A 79 2.33 2.49 4.36
CA HIS A 79 3.13 1.51 3.63
C HIS A 79 4.51 1.35 4.27
N GLU A 80 5.17 2.44 4.67
CA GLU A 80 6.47 2.39 5.34
C GLU A 80 6.39 1.61 6.65
N GLN A 81 5.41 1.95 7.50
CA GLN A 81 5.16 1.26 8.79
C GLN A 81 4.91 -0.25 8.61
N TRP A 82 4.23 -0.64 7.53
CA TRP A 82 3.87 -2.04 7.29
C TRP A 82 4.98 -2.84 6.57
N LEU A 83 5.53 -2.28 5.49
CA LEU A 83 6.39 -3.01 4.56
C LEU A 83 7.87 -2.84 4.87
N VAL A 84 8.27 -1.74 5.51
CA VAL A 84 9.66 -1.40 5.83
C VAL A 84 9.92 -1.53 7.33
N ASP A 85 9.25 -0.73 8.16
CA ASP A 85 9.54 -0.64 9.60
C ASP A 85 8.97 -1.81 10.41
N LYS A 86 8.01 -2.55 9.84
CA LYS A 86 7.32 -3.69 10.49
C LYS A 86 6.68 -3.34 11.82
N THR A 87 6.21 -2.10 11.97
CA THR A 87 5.55 -1.59 13.19
C THR A 87 4.03 -1.74 13.15
N THR A 88 3.44 -1.94 11.96
CA THR A 88 2.01 -2.21 11.82
C THR A 88 1.67 -3.61 12.34
N GLN A 89 0.76 -3.70 13.31
CA GLN A 89 0.23 -4.97 13.79
C GLN A 89 -0.60 -5.67 12.71
N THR A 90 -0.18 -6.86 12.32
CA THR A 90 -0.85 -7.72 11.34
C THR A 90 -1.24 -9.05 11.95
N HIS A 91 -2.03 -9.82 11.21
CA HIS A 91 -2.39 -11.19 11.59
C HIS A 91 -1.18 -12.07 11.92
N PRO A 92 -1.34 -13.00 12.88
CA PRO A 92 -0.29 -13.96 13.23
C PRO A 92 0.14 -14.76 12.00
N GLY A 93 1.43 -14.75 11.69
CA GLY A 93 2.00 -15.44 10.55
C GLY A 93 3.48 -15.11 10.37
N ALA A 94 4.18 -15.88 9.54
CA ALA A 94 5.54 -15.53 9.17
C ALA A 94 5.55 -14.21 8.40
N ALA A 95 6.44 -13.29 8.78
CA ALA A 95 6.66 -12.07 8.02
C ALA A 95 7.11 -12.46 6.61
N GLN A 96 6.34 -12.04 5.61
CA GLN A 96 6.66 -12.31 4.22
C GLN A 96 7.83 -11.42 3.77
N PRO A 97 8.73 -11.94 2.92
CA PRO A 97 9.82 -11.14 2.37
C PRO A 97 9.25 -9.97 1.57
N VAL A 98 9.93 -8.83 1.64
CA VAL A 98 9.56 -7.62 0.89
C VAL A 98 10.75 -7.17 0.06
N LEU A 99 10.57 -7.12 -1.26
CA LEU A 99 11.51 -6.48 -2.17
C LEU A 99 11.06 -5.04 -2.39
N VAL A 100 11.89 -4.07 -2.01
CA VAL A 100 11.61 -2.65 -2.17
C VAL A 100 12.28 -2.16 -3.45
N LEU A 101 11.48 -1.61 -4.36
CA LEU A 101 11.95 -1.00 -5.60
C LEU A 101 11.74 0.51 -5.51
N ASP A 102 12.82 1.29 -5.54
CA ASP A 102 12.73 2.74 -5.69
C ASP A 102 12.33 3.07 -7.12
N VAL A 103 11.13 3.61 -7.25
CA VAL A 103 10.52 4.01 -8.52
C VAL A 103 10.16 5.48 -8.50
N ASP A 104 10.92 6.30 -7.77
CA ASP A 104 10.67 7.74 -7.71
C ASP A 104 10.99 8.44 -9.04
N GLN A 105 12.02 7.97 -9.74
CA GLN A 105 12.27 8.39 -11.13
C GLN A 105 11.26 7.72 -12.07
N ASP A 106 10.83 8.45 -13.11
CA ASP A 106 9.93 7.90 -14.11
C ASP A 106 10.70 6.95 -15.03
N PHE A 107 10.26 5.69 -15.09
CA PHE A 107 10.91 4.63 -15.84
C PHE A 107 10.01 4.09 -16.96
N GLU A 108 8.83 4.66 -17.17
CA GLU A 108 7.85 4.21 -18.17
C GLU A 108 8.45 4.12 -19.58
N GLN A 109 9.40 5.01 -19.91
CA GLN A 109 10.05 5.08 -21.22
C GLN A 109 11.57 4.85 -21.15
N ASP A 110 12.12 4.49 -19.97
CA ASP A 110 13.55 4.26 -19.79
C ASP A 110 13.85 2.75 -19.70
N VAL A 111 14.23 2.18 -20.85
CA VAL A 111 14.52 0.74 -20.97
C VAL A 111 15.70 0.31 -20.08
N ALA A 112 16.67 1.20 -19.84
CA ALA A 112 17.81 0.88 -18.99
C ALA A 112 17.36 0.76 -17.53
N VAL A 113 16.57 1.71 -17.04
CA VAL A 113 16.00 1.66 -15.68
C VAL A 113 15.04 0.48 -15.53
N GLN A 114 14.22 0.18 -16.54
CA GLN A 114 13.38 -1.02 -16.55
C GLN A 114 14.21 -2.30 -16.40
N GLY A 115 15.31 -2.44 -17.16
CA GLY A 115 16.22 -3.58 -17.04
C GLY A 115 16.86 -3.69 -15.66
N MET A 116 17.27 -2.57 -15.07
CA MET A 116 17.82 -2.52 -13.71
C MET A 116 16.82 -2.92 -12.63
N LEU A 117 15.54 -2.54 -12.78
CA LEU A 117 14.47 -2.94 -11.86
C LEU A 117 14.14 -4.43 -12.00
N MET A 118 14.07 -4.95 -13.23
CA MET A 118 13.81 -6.37 -13.48
C MET A 118 14.93 -7.27 -12.97
N ALA A 119 16.19 -6.82 -13.01
CA ALA A 119 17.32 -7.59 -12.48
C ALA A 119 17.29 -7.79 -10.95
N GLN A 120 16.44 -7.05 -10.23
CA GLN A 120 16.28 -7.17 -8.77
C GLN A 120 15.17 -8.15 -8.38
N VAL A 121 14.31 -8.56 -9.32
CA VAL A 121 13.16 -9.47 -9.14
C VAL A 121 13.55 -10.89 -9.53
#